data_AF-F0XAI2-F1
#
_entry.id   AF-F0XAI2-F1
#
_cell.length_a   1.000
_cell.length_b   1.000
_cell.length_c   1.000
_cell.angle_alpha   90.00
_cell.angle_beta   90.00
_cell.angle_gamma   90.00
#
_symmetry.space_group_name_H-M   'P 1'
#
loop_
_entity.id
_entity.type
_entity.pdbx_description
1 polymer ?
#
loop_
_entity_poly.entity_id
_entity_poly.type
_entity_poly.pdbx_seq_one_letter_code
_entity_poly.pdbx_strand_id
1 'polypeptide(L)'
;MSIDSNGTMVGNPGYIRGYVPRTVSGFSDDMDNYLLPPNGRPGGNILYANDSLCHPSQSVGNYSTEFPMLSVTAGGFIALRYQENGHVTLPDTNPTKPLNRGTVYIYGTTEPSSDELFSNVFEKWTADGTGGNGRGRLLATRNFDDGQCYQVNGQTISVQRQAQFKKTAENPQGTDLWCQNDIQLPANLTSGTSYTLYWVWSWPTMNMAGSPTDTPGTGFNITTLQYYTSCMDVSVASGQSTAAASAKEKAPGFSSSFVEGQDLNSAAVLSQLTVGPFQVNGIDTSSSSNSSSGTATTPSISTTAAAGDSGNGAETIALIVQRCPGIDKNRILDDYARPSADQHQHIPCRVYYYIDIFLWHSCQHIKPGAIGEAVSLARRVQRVRRHF
;
A
#
# COMPACT_ATOMS: atom_id res chain seq x y z
N MET A 1 -3.72 16.65 -12.46
CA MET A 1 -4.79 17.68 -12.49
C MET A 1 -4.95 18.26 -11.09
N SER A 2 -5.39 19.50 -10.94
CA SER A 2 -5.77 20.07 -9.64
C SER A 2 -7.21 19.67 -9.31
N ILE A 3 -7.53 19.45 -8.03
CA ILE A 3 -8.85 19.03 -7.56
C ILE A 3 -9.48 20.19 -6.77
N ASP A 4 -10.66 20.62 -7.18
CA ASP A 4 -11.45 21.62 -6.45
C ASP A 4 -12.17 20.98 -5.25
N SER A 5 -12.66 21.81 -4.34
CA SER A 5 -13.35 21.45 -3.10
C SER A 5 -14.57 20.53 -3.28
N ASN A 6 -15.16 20.49 -4.47
CA ASN A 6 -16.28 19.62 -4.83
C ASN A 6 -15.83 18.26 -5.44
N GLY A 7 -14.53 18.01 -5.55
CA GLY A 7 -13.97 16.81 -6.17
C GLY A 7 -13.82 16.88 -7.69
N THR A 8 -14.21 17.97 -8.35
CA THR A 8 -13.97 18.15 -9.78
C THR A 8 -12.48 18.42 -10.03
N MET A 9 -11.90 17.75 -11.02
CA MET A 9 -10.60 18.10 -11.56
C MET A 9 -10.71 19.34 -12.43
N VAL A 10 -9.89 20.34 -12.16
CA VAL A 10 -9.95 21.66 -12.80
C VAL A 10 -8.59 22.10 -13.33
N GLY A 11 -8.62 23.09 -14.23
CA GLY A 11 -7.44 23.68 -14.85
C GLY A 11 -6.81 22.81 -15.94
N ASN A 12 -5.65 23.23 -16.43
CA ASN A 12 -4.89 22.47 -17.42
C ASN A 12 -4.13 21.31 -16.74
N PRO A 13 -3.98 20.16 -17.42
CA PRO A 13 -3.10 19.10 -16.94
C PRO A 13 -1.65 19.58 -16.88
N GLY A 14 -0.92 19.02 -15.91
CA GLY A 14 0.53 19.00 -15.93
C GLY A 14 1.04 17.60 -16.25
N TYR A 15 2.30 17.52 -16.63
CA TYR A 15 2.92 16.30 -17.14
C TYR A 15 4.16 15.93 -16.32
N ILE A 16 4.66 14.72 -16.56
CA ILE A 16 5.94 14.27 -16.03
C ILE A 16 7.07 14.99 -16.78
N ARG A 17 8.27 15.02 -16.18
CA ARG A 17 9.43 15.61 -16.87
C ARG A 17 9.69 14.87 -18.17
N GLY A 18 10.03 15.59 -19.25
CA GLY A 18 10.38 14.99 -20.53
C GLY A 18 9.29 14.09 -21.14
N TYR A 19 8.02 14.31 -20.80
CA TYR A 19 6.89 13.53 -21.28
C TYR A 19 6.85 13.39 -22.80
N VAL A 20 6.56 12.18 -23.28
CA VAL A 20 6.37 11.89 -24.71
C VAL A 20 4.94 11.39 -24.96
N PRO A 21 4.09 12.13 -25.70
CA PRO A 21 2.71 11.71 -25.91
C PRO A 21 2.63 10.46 -26.82
N ARG A 22 1.72 9.52 -26.50
CA ARG A 22 1.48 8.30 -27.31
C ARG A 22 1.13 8.55 -28.78
N THR A 23 0.77 9.79 -29.14
CA THR A 23 0.40 10.21 -30.50
C THR A 23 1.60 10.48 -31.40
N VAL A 24 2.83 10.59 -30.87
CA VAL A 24 4.01 10.81 -31.72
C VAL A 24 4.41 9.55 -32.46
N SER A 25 4.86 9.72 -33.70
CA SER A 25 5.40 8.61 -34.51
C SER A 25 6.62 8.01 -33.82
N GLY A 26 6.65 6.67 -33.71
CA GLY A 26 7.75 5.95 -33.08
C GLY A 26 7.70 5.94 -31.56
N PHE A 27 6.58 6.36 -30.94
CA PHE A 27 6.35 6.20 -29.51
C PHE A 27 6.56 4.73 -29.07
N SER A 28 7.21 4.56 -27.93
CA SER A 28 7.30 3.32 -27.18
C SER A 28 7.03 3.64 -25.72
N ASP A 29 6.38 2.72 -24.99
CA ASP A 29 6.12 2.90 -23.56
C ASP A 29 7.40 3.11 -22.75
N ASP A 30 8.52 2.54 -23.19
CA ASP A 30 9.85 2.72 -22.58
C ASP A 30 10.35 4.18 -22.62
N MET A 31 9.71 5.07 -23.38
CA MET A 31 10.07 6.50 -23.40
C MET A 31 9.62 7.24 -22.13
N ASP A 32 8.53 6.79 -21.52
CA ASP A 32 7.97 7.36 -20.28
C ASP A 32 8.08 6.39 -19.09
N ASN A 33 8.15 5.09 -19.34
CA ASN A 33 8.30 4.05 -18.32
C ASN A 33 9.75 3.91 -17.88
N TYR A 34 9.97 3.87 -16.57
CA TYR A 34 11.28 3.56 -16.01
C TYR A 34 11.20 2.40 -15.03
N LEU A 35 11.73 1.25 -15.45
CA LEU A 35 11.70 -0.01 -14.72
C LEU A 35 13.01 -0.21 -13.93
N LEU A 36 12.86 -0.47 -12.62
CA LEU A 36 13.94 -0.82 -11.70
C LEU A 36 13.67 -2.18 -11.02
N PRO A 37 14.66 -3.09 -10.95
CA PRO A 37 15.87 -3.09 -11.76
C PRO A 37 15.54 -3.31 -13.25
N PRO A 38 16.35 -2.79 -14.19
CA PRO A 38 16.14 -2.98 -15.61
C PRO A 38 16.31 -4.44 -16.04
N ASN A 39 15.53 -4.84 -17.03
CA ASN A 39 15.61 -6.17 -17.64
C ASN A 39 17.00 -6.44 -18.23
N GLY A 40 17.47 -7.69 -18.13
CA GLY A 40 18.75 -8.10 -18.72
C GLY A 40 20.01 -7.58 -18.01
N ARG A 41 19.87 -6.94 -16.84
CA ARG A 41 21.01 -6.50 -16.01
C ARG A 41 21.95 -7.68 -15.69
N PRO A 42 23.30 -7.53 -15.83
CA PRO A 42 24.26 -8.61 -15.59
C PRO A 42 24.20 -9.25 -14.20
N GLY A 43 23.90 -8.46 -13.16
CA GLY A 43 23.72 -8.97 -11.79
C GLY A 43 22.38 -9.65 -11.53
N GLY A 44 21.53 -9.80 -12.56
CA GLY A 44 20.17 -10.29 -12.44
C GLY A 44 19.21 -9.24 -11.87
N ASN A 45 18.14 -9.72 -11.27
CA ASN A 45 17.05 -8.90 -10.74
C ASN A 45 17.39 -8.29 -9.38
N ILE A 46 18.35 -7.36 -9.37
CA ILE A 46 18.83 -6.68 -8.16
C ILE A 46 18.93 -5.17 -8.38
N LEU A 47 18.53 -4.41 -7.35
CA LEU A 47 18.77 -2.97 -7.28
C LEU A 47 20.24 -2.71 -6.95
N TYR A 48 20.83 -1.76 -7.66
CA TYR A 48 22.15 -1.24 -7.34
C TYR A 48 22.03 0.03 -6.50
N ALA A 49 23.04 0.28 -5.68
CA ALA A 49 23.05 1.46 -4.81
C ALA A 49 22.97 2.78 -5.60
N ASN A 50 23.51 2.79 -6.83
CA ASN A 50 23.54 3.93 -7.74
C ASN A 50 22.42 3.93 -8.79
N ASP A 51 21.37 3.12 -8.62
CA ASP A 51 20.20 3.21 -9.50
C ASP A 51 19.52 4.56 -9.32
N SER A 52 19.44 5.34 -10.41
CA SER A 52 18.69 6.60 -10.44
C SER A 52 17.22 6.32 -10.17
N LEU A 53 16.57 7.24 -9.46
CA LEU A 53 15.13 7.21 -9.20
C LEU A 53 14.33 7.66 -10.42
N CYS A 54 14.83 8.67 -11.13
CA CYS A 54 14.15 9.25 -12.29
C CYS A 54 14.65 8.62 -13.60
N HIS A 55 13.77 8.54 -14.59
CA HIS A 55 14.17 8.17 -15.95
C HIS A 55 15.26 9.13 -16.47
N PRO A 56 16.23 8.71 -17.30
CA PRO A 56 17.25 9.61 -17.83
C PRO A 56 16.71 10.83 -18.60
N SER A 57 15.51 10.74 -19.20
CA SER A 57 14.85 11.90 -19.84
C SER A 57 14.15 12.83 -18.84
N GLN A 58 13.93 12.39 -17.59
CA GLN A 58 13.20 13.11 -16.54
C GLN A 58 14.13 13.99 -15.68
N SER A 59 15.07 14.69 -16.32
CA SER A 59 15.95 15.65 -15.65
C SER A 59 15.17 16.83 -15.08
N VAL A 60 15.66 17.40 -13.97
CA VAL A 60 14.97 18.49 -13.25
C VAL A 60 14.67 19.65 -14.18
N GLY A 61 13.40 20.06 -14.25
CA GLY A 61 12.95 21.18 -15.07
C GLY A 61 12.79 20.89 -16.57
N ASN A 62 12.97 19.64 -17.02
CA ASN A 62 12.75 19.28 -18.42
C ASN A 62 11.25 19.27 -18.78
N TYR A 63 10.74 20.39 -19.27
CA TYR A 63 9.35 20.55 -19.73
C TYR A 63 9.32 21.28 -21.06
N SER A 64 8.31 20.98 -21.88
CA SER A 64 7.99 21.76 -23.08
C SER A 64 6.83 22.72 -22.78
N THR A 65 6.60 23.67 -23.67
CA THR A 65 5.42 24.55 -23.59
C THR A 65 4.11 23.79 -23.78
N GLU A 66 4.13 22.67 -24.51
CA GLU A 66 2.96 21.83 -24.78
C GLU A 66 2.65 20.90 -23.60
N PHE A 67 3.69 20.47 -22.88
CA PHE A 67 3.59 19.58 -21.72
C PHE A 67 4.19 20.24 -20.47
N PRO A 68 3.51 21.24 -19.90
CA PRO A 68 4.03 22.02 -18.77
C PRO A 68 3.86 21.30 -17.42
N MET A 69 4.46 21.87 -16.38
CA MET A 69 4.16 21.54 -14.98
C MET A 69 2.69 21.84 -14.64
N LEU A 70 2.12 21.09 -13.69
CA LEU A 70 0.79 21.40 -13.16
C LEU A 70 0.87 22.69 -12.32
N SER A 71 -0.10 23.59 -12.45
CA SER A 71 -0.22 24.75 -11.56
C SER A 71 -1.13 24.42 -10.37
N VAL A 72 -0.62 24.67 -9.16
CA VAL A 72 -1.26 24.27 -7.90
C VAL A 72 -1.20 25.39 -6.87
N THR A 73 -2.06 25.30 -5.87
CA THR A 73 -1.97 26.11 -4.64
C THR A 73 -1.36 25.29 -3.51
N ALA A 74 -0.70 25.97 -2.57
CA ALA A 74 -0.22 25.31 -1.35
C ALA A 74 -1.40 24.67 -0.60
N GLY A 75 -1.24 23.43 -0.14
CA GLY A 75 -2.32 22.68 0.53
C GLY A 75 -3.39 22.12 -0.40
N GLY A 76 -3.31 22.40 -1.70
CA GLY A 76 -4.27 21.93 -2.69
C GLY A 76 -4.20 20.43 -2.92
N PHE A 77 -5.30 19.87 -3.43
CA PHE A 77 -5.37 18.47 -3.83
C PHE A 77 -5.08 18.33 -5.32
N ILE A 78 -4.41 17.24 -5.68
CA ILE A 78 -4.13 16.90 -7.07
C ILE A 78 -4.45 15.43 -7.34
N ALA A 79 -4.82 15.15 -8.59
CA ALA A 79 -4.94 13.80 -9.13
C ALA A 79 -3.71 13.49 -9.99
N LEU A 80 -2.95 12.47 -9.60
CA LEU A 80 -1.91 11.84 -10.41
C LEU A 80 -2.55 10.71 -11.20
N ARG A 81 -2.61 10.82 -12.53
CA ARG A 81 -3.34 9.87 -13.39
C ARG A 81 -2.37 9.09 -14.25
N TYR A 82 -2.64 7.81 -14.44
CA TYR A 82 -1.75 6.89 -15.16
C TYR A 82 -2.55 5.84 -15.94
N GLN A 83 -1.88 5.21 -16.90
CA GLN A 83 -2.42 4.17 -17.77
C GLN A 83 -1.99 2.78 -17.26
N GLU A 84 -1.98 1.76 -18.15
CA GLU A 84 -1.71 0.35 -17.82
C GLU A 84 -2.80 -0.32 -16.97
N ASN A 85 -4.05 0.14 -17.14
CA ASN A 85 -5.24 -0.38 -16.49
C ASN A 85 -5.52 -1.87 -16.78
N GLY A 86 -4.86 -2.47 -17.77
CA GLY A 86 -4.81 -3.92 -17.97
C GLY A 86 -4.27 -4.65 -16.74
N HIS A 87 -3.32 -4.07 -16.00
CA HIS A 87 -2.82 -4.65 -14.75
C HIS A 87 -3.88 -4.71 -13.65
N VAL A 88 -4.96 -3.92 -13.76
CA VAL A 88 -6.08 -3.90 -12.82
C VAL A 88 -7.23 -4.79 -13.29
N THR A 89 -7.55 -4.74 -14.59
CA THR A 89 -8.73 -5.42 -15.14
C THR A 89 -8.45 -6.83 -15.67
N LEU A 90 -7.17 -7.21 -15.82
CA LEU A 90 -6.71 -8.54 -16.24
C LEU A 90 -5.78 -9.16 -15.19
N PRO A 91 -6.16 -9.25 -13.90
CA PRO A 91 -5.24 -9.71 -12.85
C PRO A 91 -4.79 -11.17 -13.05
N ASP A 92 -5.64 -11.99 -13.67
CA ASP A 92 -5.40 -13.42 -13.90
C ASP A 92 -4.26 -13.71 -14.88
N THR A 93 -3.83 -12.73 -15.69
CA THR A 93 -2.64 -12.90 -16.53
C THR A 93 -1.35 -12.90 -15.71
N ASN A 94 -1.40 -12.43 -14.46
CA ASN A 94 -0.27 -12.36 -13.53
C ASN A 94 -0.74 -12.76 -12.10
N PRO A 95 -1.10 -14.04 -11.88
CA PRO A 95 -1.79 -14.47 -10.66
C PRO A 95 -0.94 -14.38 -9.39
N THR A 96 0.39 -14.32 -9.53
CA THR A 96 1.34 -14.18 -8.43
C THR A 96 1.69 -12.73 -8.11
N LYS A 97 1.01 -11.76 -8.71
CA LYS A 97 1.09 -10.35 -8.31
C LYS A 97 0.23 -10.08 -7.08
N PRO A 98 0.56 -9.06 -6.27
CA PRO A 98 -0.27 -8.65 -5.14
C PRO A 98 -1.73 -8.42 -5.52
N LEU A 99 -2.65 -8.77 -4.61
CA LEU A 99 -4.09 -8.59 -4.77
C LEU A 99 -4.47 -7.11 -4.88
N ASN A 100 -3.78 -6.23 -4.16
CA ASN A 100 -3.95 -4.78 -4.27
C ASN A 100 -3.35 -4.17 -5.55
N ARG A 101 -2.81 -5.01 -6.44
CA ARG A 101 -2.14 -4.64 -7.70
C ARG A 101 -0.86 -3.83 -7.51
N GLY A 102 -0.26 -3.91 -6.33
CA GLY A 102 0.94 -3.18 -5.97
C GLY A 102 0.64 -1.85 -5.29
N THR A 103 1.65 -1.35 -4.58
CA THR A 103 1.54 -0.11 -3.81
C THR A 103 2.29 1.00 -4.53
N VAL A 104 1.62 2.13 -4.65
CA VAL A 104 2.23 3.38 -5.09
C VAL A 104 2.66 4.17 -3.85
N TYR A 105 3.93 4.56 -3.83
CA TYR A 105 4.52 5.47 -2.87
C TYR A 105 4.74 6.81 -3.57
N ILE A 106 4.20 7.87 -2.98
CA ILE A 106 4.33 9.22 -3.52
C ILE A 106 5.14 10.03 -2.55
N TYR A 107 6.30 10.47 -3.00
CA TYR A 107 7.21 11.31 -2.23
C TYR A 107 7.21 12.73 -2.79
N GLY A 108 7.63 13.70 -1.98
CA GLY A 108 7.87 15.04 -2.49
C GLY A 108 8.93 15.84 -1.75
N THR A 109 9.51 16.81 -2.46
CA THR A 109 10.66 17.61 -2.01
C THR A 109 10.71 19.00 -2.64
N THR A 110 11.23 19.97 -1.89
CA THR A 110 11.63 21.30 -2.38
C THR A 110 13.10 21.36 -2.80
N GLU A 111 13.84 20.28 -2.61
CA GLU A 111 15.29 20.16 -2.83
C GLU A 111 15.62 18.96 -3.75
N PRO A 112 15.07 18.92 -4.98
CA PRO A 112 15.32 17.81 -5.90
C PRO A 112 16.80 17.71 -6.28
N SER A 113 17.29 16.49 -6.49
CA SER A 113 18.60 16.22 -7.08
C SER A 113 18.48 15.86 -8.56
N SER A 114 19.45 16.27 -9.38
CA SER A 114 19.61 15.79 -10.76
C SER A 114 19.94 14.29 -10.81
N ASP A 115 20.60 13.78 -9.78
CA ASP A 115 21.08 12.41 -9.65
C ASP A 115 20.41 11.73 -8.44
N GLU A 116 19.10 11.94 -8.27
CA GLU A 116 18.37 11.32 -7.16
C GLU A 116 18.44 9.79 -7.28
N LEU A 117 18.86 9.13 -6.20
CA LEU A 117 19.04 7.68 -6.18
C LEU A 117 17.80 7.02 -5.59
N PHE A 118 17.35 5.93 -6.21
CA PHE A 118 16.21 5.15 -5.75
C PHE A 118 16.36 4.73 -4.28
N SER A 119 17.56 4.24 -3.93
CA SER A 119 17.94 3.75 -2.61
C SER A 119 17.94 4.83 -1.50
N ASN A 120 18.02 6.11 -1.87
CA ASN A 120 17.99 7.23 -0.91
C ASN A 120 16.57 7.70 -0.57
N VAL A 121 15.59 7.36 -1.41
CA VAL A 121 14.21 7.85 -1.30
C VAL A 121 13.26 6.72 -0.92
N PHE A 122 13.22 5.65 -1.70
CA PHE A 122 12.25 4.58 -1.55
C PHE A 122 12.40 3.88 -0.20
N GLU A 123 11.33 3.87 0.59
CA GLU A 123 11.28 3.36 1.96
C GLU A 123 12.28 4.00 2.94
N LYS A 124 12.89 5.13 2.55
CA LYS A 124 13.80 5.91 3.41
C LYS A 124 13.17 7.22 3.84
N TRP A 125 12.50 7.92 2.94
CA TRP A 125 11.79 9.15 3.30
C TRP A 125 10.51 8.82 4.05
N THR A 126 10.37 9.39 5.24
CA THR A 126 9.24 9.20 6.15
C THR A 126 8.25 10.35 6.00
N ALA A 127 7.02 10.18 6.53
CA ALA A 127 5.96 11.17 6.42
C ALA A 127 6.29 12.50 7.15
N ASP A 128 7.04 12.43 8.25
CA ASP A 128 7.51 13.59 9.01
C ASP A 128 8.70 14.31 8.35
N GLY A 129 9.25 13.76 7.26
CA GLY A 129 10.38 14.33 6.52
C GLY A 129 11.75 14.16 7.19
N THR A 130 11.86 13.33 8.24
CA THR A 130 13.13 13.12 8.96
C THR A 130 13.94 11.93 8.43
N GLY A 131 13.29 11.03 7.68
CA GLY A 131 13.89 9.81 7.16
C GLY A 131 14.83 10.01 5.97
N GLY A 132 15.71 9.04 5.76
CA GLY A 132 16.69 9.05 4.68
C GLY A 132 17.69 10.20 4.82
N ASN A 133 17.81 11.01 3.78
CA ASN A 133 18.68 12.19 3.76
C ASN A 133 17.99 13.49 4.24
N GLY A 134 16.74 13.42 4.70
CA GLY A 134 15.98 14.57 5.21
C GLY A 134 15.60 15.63 4.17
N ARG A 135 15.85 15.40 2.87
CA ARG A 135 15.53 16.36 1.81
C ARG A 135 14.08 16.31 1.34
N GLY A 136 13.29 15.36 1.81
CA GLY A 136 11.90 15.23 1.42
C GLY A 136 11.12 14.29 2.32
N ARG A 137 9.88 13.99 1.93
CA ARG A 137 8.93 13.22 2.74
C ARG A 137 8.06 12.31 1.90
N LEU A 138 7.53 11.27 2.54
CA LEU A 138 6.43 10.47 2.00
C LEU A 138 5.11 11.25 2.14
N LEU A 139 4.43 11.49 1.03
CA LEU A 139 3.15 12.20 1.01
C LEU A 139 1.96 11.26 1.06
N ALA A 140 2.05 10.11 0.39
CA ALA A 140 0.97 9.15 0.38
C ALA A 140 1.44 7.73 0.03
N THR A 141 0.67 6.75 0.50
CA THR A 141 0.65 5.40 -0.04
C THR A 141 -0.76 5.08 -0.56
N ARG A 142 -0.82 4.50 -1.76
CA ARG A 142 -2.06 4.16 -2.45
C ARG A 142 -1.93 2.79 -3.09
N ASN A 143 -3.05 2.10 -3.27
CA ASN A 143 -3.06 0.99 -4.23
C ASN A 143 -2.93 1.55 -5.65
N PHE A 144 -2.29 0.79 -6.54
CA PHE A 144 -2.31 1.11 -7.98
C PHE A 144 -3.73 0.98 -8.57
N ASP A 145 -4.52 0.05 -8.03
CA ASP A 145 -5.96 -0.01 -8.32
C ASP A 145 -6.73 0.98 -7.43
N ASP A 146 -7.29 2.03 -8.03
CA ASP A 146 -8.10 3.03 -7.32
C ASP A 146 -9.53 2.57 -6.99
N GLY A 147 -9.91 1.37 -7.46
CA GLY A 147 -11.21 0.76 -7.24
C GLY A 147 -12.28 1.10 -8.28
N GLN A 148 -12.06 2.10 -9.14
CA GLN A 148 -13.01 2.54 -10.16
C GLN A 148 -12.48 2.40 -11.59
N CYS A 149 -11.17 2.55 -11.78
CA CYS A 149 -10.53 2.60 -13.08
C CYS A 149 -10.66 1.29 -13.86
N TYR A 150 -10.64 1.36 -15.19
CA TYR A 150 -10.71 0.17 -16.01
C TYR A 150 -10.10 0.39 -17.39
N GLN A 151 -9.52 -0.67 -17.95
CA GLN A 151 -9.29 -0.82 -19.39
C GLN A 151 -10.48 -1.59 -19.95
N VAL A 152 -11.06 -1.13 -21.05
CA VAL A 152 -12.19 -1.81 -21.69
C VAL A 152 -11.73 -3.15 -22.26
N ASN A 153 -12.30 -4.24 -21.74
CA ASN A 153 -12.10 -5.59 -22.23
C ASN A 153 -13.29 -6.49 -21.79
N GLY A 154 -13.25 -7.76 -22.19
CA GLY A 154 -14.33 -8.72 -21.92
C GLY A 154 -14.28 -9.42 -20.55
N GLN A 155 -13.31 -9.09 -19.69
CA GLN A 155 -13.19 -9.75 -18.38
C GLN A 155 -14.13 -9.14 -17.34
N THR A 156 -14.47 -9.94 -16.33
CA THR A 156 -15.47 -9.63 -15.29
C THR A 156 -15.25 -8.27 -14.62
N ILE A 157 -14.00 -7.95 -14.22
CA ILE A 157 -13.69 -6.68 -13.54
C ILE A 157 -13.97 -5.49 -14.46
N SER A 158 -13.54 -5.56 -15.73
CA SER A 158 -13.78 -4.50 -16.70
C SER A 158 -15.27 -4.29 -16.96
N VAL A 159 -16.02 -5.37 -17.19
CA VAL A 159 -17.47 -5.30 -17.46
C VAL A 159 -18.24 -4.73 -16.26
N GLN A 160 -17.92 -5.17 -15.04
CA GLN A 160 -18.56 -4.66 -13.83
C GLN A 160 -18.24 -3.18 -13.59
N ARG A 161 -16.97 -2.78 -13.75
CA ARG A 161 -16.58 -1.37 -13.56
C ARG A 161 -17.16 -0.47 -14.63
N GLN A 162 -17.23 -0.89 -15.90
CA GLN A 162 -17.93 -0.14 -16.93
C GLN A 162 -19.42 0.06 -16.61
N ALA A 163 -20.07 -0.92 -15.98
CA ALA A 163 -21.47 -0.80 -15.57
C ALA A 163 -21.66 0.14 -14.37
N GLN A 164 -20.73 0.13 -13.41
CA GLN A 164 -20.78 0.92 -12.17
C GLN A 164 -20.27 2.35 -12.35
N PHE A 165 -19.18 2.51 -13.09
CA PHE A 165 -18.41 3.75 -13.28
C PHE A 165 -18.51 4.22 -14.72
N LYS A 166 -19.74 4.46 -15.18
CA LYS A 166 -20.01 4.89 -16.55
C LYS A 166 -19.42 6.27 -16.81
N LYS A 167 -18.74 6.42 -17.95
CA LYS A 167 -18.29 7.71 -18.47
C LYS A 167 -18.45 7.80 -19.98
N THR A 168 -18.46 9.01 -20.50
CA THR A 168 -18.37 9.25 -21.95
C THR A 168 -16.93 9.04 -22.40
N ALA A 169 -16.73 8.43 -23.57
CA ALA A 169 -15.39 8.29 -24.14
C ALA A 169 -14.83 9.65 -24.55
N GLU A 170 -13.63 9.99 -24.09
CA GLU A 170 -13.02 11.31 -24.30
C GLU A 170 -11.50 11.20 -24.42
N ASN A 171 -10.91 11.90 -25.38
CA ASN A 171 -9.46 11.96 -25.52
C ASN A 171 -8.83 12.72 -24.34
N PRO A 172 -7.65 12.31 -23.85
CA PRO A 172 -6.82 11.20 -24.35
C PRO A 172 -7.19 9.82 -23.79
N GLN A 173 -8.15 9.73 -22.87
CA GLN A 173 -8.49 8.47 -22.19
C GLN A 173 -9.21 7.46 -23.09
N GLY A 174 -9.89 7.95 -24.14
CA GLY A 174 -10.78 7.15 -24.95
C GLY A 174 -11.88 6.53 -24.10
N THR A 175 -12.17 5.25 -24.35
CA THR A 175 -13.21 4.48 -23.63
C THR A 175 -12.77 4.03 -22.24
N ASP A 176 -11.47 4.02 -21.95
CA ASP A 176 -10.91 3.58 -20.68
C ASP A 176 -11.08 4.66 -19.60
N LEU A 177 -11.22 4.27 -18.34
CA LEU A 177 -11.14 5.19 -17.21
C LEU A 177 -9.78 5.02 -16.56
N TRP A 178 -8.86 5.98 -16.75
CA TRP A 178 -7.50 5.92 -16.19
C TRP A 178 -7.50 5.78 -14.68
N CYS A 179 -6.53 5.01 -14.16
CA CYS A 179 -6.32 4.91 -12.73
C CYS A 179 -5.71 6.21 -12.19
N GLN A 180 -5.97 6.51 -10.93
CA GLN A 180 -5.43 7.72 -10.30
C GLN A 180 -5.07 7.56 -8.83
N ASN A 181 -4.18 8.45 -8.39
CA ASN A 181 -3.85 8.67 -6.99
C ASN A 181 -4.09 10.14 -6.64
N ASP A 182 -5.06 10.36 -5.76
CA ASP A 182 -5.41 11.68 -5.25
C ASP A 182 -4.69 11.91 -3.92
N ILE A 183 -3.99 13.04 -3.86
CA ILE A 183 -3.15 13.43 -2.72
C ILE A 183 -3.31 14.90 -2.40
N GLN A 184 -3.02 15.25 -1.15
CA GLN A 184 -2.86 16.63 -0.72
C GLN A 184 -1.40 17.04 -0.82
N LEU A 185 -1.13 18.22 -1.38
CA LEU A 185 0.19 18.84 -1.35
C LEU A 185 0.42 19.54 -0.01
N PRO A 186 1.69 19.74 0.43
CA PRO A 186 1.95 20.44 1.67
C PRO A 186 1.34 21.84 1.71
N ALA A 187 0.75 22.21 2.86
CA ALA A 187 0.17 23.55 3.05
C ALA A 187 1.21 24.67 3.15
N ASN A 188 2.48 24.33 3.40
CA ASN A 188 3.58 25.28 3.59
C ASN A 188 4.43 25.50 2.34
N LEU A 189 3.93 25.16 1.14
CA LEU A 189 4.65 25.41 -0.10
C LEU A 189 4.77 26.92 -0.37
N THR A 190 5.96 27.35 -0.80
CA THR A 190 6.24 28.75 -1.11
C THR A 190 5.67 29.11 -2.48
N SER A 191 4.90 30.20 -2.56
CA SER A 191 4.42 30.72 -3.84
C SER A 191 5.56 31.06 -4.79
N GLY A 192 5.40 30.74 -6.08
CA GLY A 192 6.39 31.01 -7.12
C GLY A 192 7.54 30.00 -7.18
N THR A 193 7.53 28.95 -6.34
CA THR A 193 8.52 27.87 -6.41
C THR A 193 7.95 26.63 -7.09
N SER A 194 8.82 25.69 -7.48
CA SER A 194 8.42 24.34 -7.87
C SER A 194 8.50 23.38 -6.69
N TYR A 195 7.66 22.35 -6.72
CA TYR A 195 7.72 21.23 -5.78
C TYR A 195 7.78 19.93 -6.57
N THR A 196 8.78 19.10 -6.29
CA THR A 196 9.01 17.84 -7.00
C THR A 196 8.22 16.72 -6.35
N LEU A 197 7.63 15.86 -7.18
CA LEU A 197 6.97 14.62 -6.79
C LEU A 197 7.70 13.44 -7.42
N TYR A 198 7.90 12.39 -6.63
CA TYR A 198 8.36 11.10 -7.10
C TYR A 198 7.25 10.08 -6.90
N TRP A 199 6.78 9.49 -8.00
CA TRP A 199 5.78 8.44 -8.02
C TRP A 199 6.49 7.11 -8.21
N VAL A 200 6.35 6.19 -7.26
CA VAL A 200 7.00 4.87 -7.28
C VAL A 200 5.95 3.78 -7.11
N TRP A 201 5.70 3.00 -8.15
CA TRP A 201 4.86 1.82 -8.09
C TRP A 201 5.68 0.57 -7.87
N SER A 202 5.49 -0.04 -6.70
CA SER A 202 6.05 -1.34 -6.31
C SER A 202 5.09 -2.45 -6.70
N TRP A 203 5.49 -3.27 -7.67
CA TRP A 203 4.67 -4.33 -8.25
C TRP A 203 5.42 -5.67 -8.38
N PRO A 204 5.97 -6.21 -7.28
CA PRO A 204 6.79 -7.40 -7.32
C PRO A 204 6.00 -8.64 -7.76
N THR A 205 6.72 -9.65 -8.22
CA THR A 205 6.19 -11.01 -8.34
C THR A 205 6.41 -11.75 -7.03
N MET A 206 5.36 -12.40 -6.53
CA MET A 206 5.41 -13.20 -5.31
C MET A 206 5.68 -14.68 -5.63
N ASN A 207 6.12 -15.44 -4.64
CA ASN A 207 6.31 -16.88 -4.74
C ASN A 207 5.00 -17.67 -4.95
N MET A 208 3.85 -17.10 -4.59
CA MET A 208 2.54 -17.70 -4.76
C MET A 208 1.44 -16.64 -4.86
N ALA A 209 0.30 -17.02 -5.43
CA ALA A 209 -0.87 -16.15 -5.55
C ALA A 209 -1.51 -15.83 -4.19
N GLY A 210 -2.23 -14.71 -4.12
CA GLY A 210 -3.02 -14.34 -2.95
C GLY A 210 -2.32 -13.46 -1.92
N SER A 211 -1.13 -12.94 -2.22
CA SER A 211 -0.49 -11.96 -1.34
C SER A 211 -1.33 -10.68 -1.27
N PRO A 212 -1.73 -10.20 -0.09
CA PRO A 212 -2.59 -9.02 0.02
C PRO A 212 -1.95 -7.74 -0.52
N THR A 213 -0.65 -7.56 -0.29
CA THR A 213 0.11 -6.36 -0.67
C THR A 213 1.45 -6.75 -1.31
N ASP A 214 2.23 -5.76 -1.72
CA ASP A 214 3.58 -5.88 -2.25
C ASP A 214 4.65 -6.12 -1.16
N THR A 215 4.29 -6.03 0.12
CA THR A 215 5.19 -6.28 1.24
C THR A 215 5.25 -7.77 1.56
N PRO A 216 6.45 -8.38 1.70
CA PRO A 216 6.59 -9.74 2.17
C PRO A 216 5.87 -9.98 3.50
N GLY A 217 5.20 -11.13 3.62
CA GLY A 217 4.41 -11.51 4.78
C GLY A 217 4.51 -13.00 5.05
N THR A 218 3.76 -13.53 6.02
CA THR A 218 3.82 -14.96 6.37
C THR A 218 3.51 -15.84 5.15
N GLY A 219 4.51 -16.54 4.64
CA GLY A 219 4.40 -17.42 3.47
C GLY A 219 4.55 -16.73 2.11
N PHE A 220 4.52 -15.39 2.07
CA PHE A 220 4.65 -14.60 0.84
C PHE A 220 6.03 -13.95 0.77
N ASN A 221 6.81 -14.36 -0.24
CA ASN A 221 8.14 -13.84 -0.51
C ASN A 221 8.17 -13.25 -1.92
N ILE A 222 8.93 -12.17 -2.11
CA ILE A 222 9.19 -11.61 -3.42
C ILE A 222 10.18 -12.51 -4.17
N THR A 223 9.83 -12.92 -5.38
CA THR A 223 10.69 -13.67 -6.31
C THR A 223 11.26 -12.78 -7.42
N THR A 224 10.60 -11.67 -7.72
CA THR A 224 11.06 -10.68 -8.70
C THR A 224 10.67 -9.29 -8.24
N LEU A 225 11.66 -8.43 -8.04
CA LEU A 225 11.48 -6.99 -7.86
C LEU A 225 11.00 -6.36 -9.16
N GLN A 226 10.04 -5.44 -9.07
CA GLN A 226 9.59 -4.65 -10.20
C GLN A 226 9.06 -3.32 -9.67
N TYR A 227 9.80 -2.26 -9.93
CA TYR A 227 9.44 -0.90 -9.56
C TYR A 227 9.33 -0.06 -10.81
N TYR A 228 8.25 0.68 -10.94
CA TYR A 228 8.07 1.68 -11.99
C TYR A 228 8.10 3.06 -11.36
N THR A 229 8.89 3.98 -11.92
CA THR A 229 9.03 5.30 -11.34
C THR A 229 8.78 6.40 -12.35
N SER A 230 8.31 7.53 -11.83
CA SER A 230 8.11 8.75 -12.61
C SER A 230 8.37 9.98 -11.75
N CYS A 231 9.10 10.94 -12.32
CA CYS A 231 9.48 12.20 -11.68
C CYS A 231 8.78 13.37 -12.37
N MET A 232 8.17 14.22 -11.55
CA MET A 232 7.37 15.35 -12.02
C MET A 232 7.47 16.52 -11.04
N ASP A 233 7.06 17.70 -11.48
CA ASP A 233 7.07 18.92 -10.71
C ASP A 233 5.71 19.61 -10.82
N VAL A 234 5.34 20.29 -9.75
CA VAL A 234 4.21 21.22 -9.72
C VAL A 234 4.73 22.63 -9.50
N SER A 235 4.12 23.59 -10.20
CA SER A 235 4.38 25.02 -10.03
C SER A 235 3.40 25.59 -9.01
N VAL A 236 3.92 26.17 -7.94
CA VAL A 236 3.10 26.75 -6.87
C VAL A 236 2.70 28.17 -7.31
N ALA A 237 1.42 28.38 -7.60
CA ALA A 237 0.91 29.63 -8.13
C ALA A 237 1.28 30.83 -7.24
N SER A 238 1.65 31.95 -7.88
CA SER A 238 1.89 33.22 -7.22
C SER A 238 0.56 33.94 -6.96
N GLY A 239 -0.03 33.78 -5.77
CA GLY A 239 -1.28 34.46 -5.42
C GLY A 239 -1.94 33.96 -4.13
N GLN A 240 -1.99 34.84 -3.13
CA GLN A 240 -2.58 34.70 -1.78
C GLN A 240 -1.90 33.71 -0.83
N SER A 241 -0.81 34.18 -0.22
CA SER A 241 -0.42 33.79 1.14
C SER A 241 -1.52 34.20 2.13
N THR A 242 -2.50 33.34 2.40
CA THR A 242 -3.27 33.48 3.63
C THR A 242 -2.44 32.92 4.77
N ALA A 243 -1.76 33.84 5.47
CA ALA A 243 -1.27 33.76 6.85
C ALA A 243 -0.48 32.52 7.30
N ALA A 244 0.67 32.81 7.90
CA ALA A 244 1.56 31.90 8.62
C ALA A 244 0.85 30.78 9.42
N ALA A 245 1.40 29.57 9.25
CA ALA A 245 1.65 28.55 10.27
C ALA A 245 0.49 28.11 11.20
N SER A 246 0.37 26.78 11.33
CA SER A 246 -0.37 26.05 12.39
C SER A 246 -1.85 25.74 12.15
N ALA A 247 -2.32 25.67 10.91
CA ALA A 247 -3.54 24.91 10.65
C ALA A 247 -3.17 23.43 10.61
N LYS A 248 -3.57 22.65 11.62
CA LYS A 248 -3.80 21.21 11.44
C LYS A 248 -4.51 21.06 10.10
N GLU A 249 -3.97 20.26 9.19
CA GLU A 249 -4.50 19.99 7.87
C GLU A 249 -6.01 19.74 7.94
N LYS A 250 -6.81 20.80 7.78
CA LYS A 250 -8.24 20.63 7.63
C LYS A 250 -8.41 20.38 6.15
N ALA A 251 -8.26 19.11 5.76
CA ALA A 251 -8.72 18.64 4.48
C ALA A 251 -10.11 19.25 4.23
N PRO A 252 -10.41 19.73 3.01
CA PRO A 252 -11.77 20.09 2.64
C PRO A 252 -12.70 18.99 3.11
N GLY A 253 -13.88 19.36 3.62
CA GLY A 253 -14.88 18.39 4.04
C GLY A 253 -15.49 17.68 2.83
N PHE A 254 -14.68 16.91 2.09
CA PHE A 254 -15.07 16.24 0.85
C PHE A 254 -16.27 15.33 1.06
N SER A 255 -16.41 14.72 2.24
CA SER A 255 -17.63 13.97 2.58
C SER A 255 -18.93 14.77 2.46
N SER A 256 -18.87 16.10 2.56
CA SER A 256 -20.01 17.01 2.48
C SER A 256 -20.05 17.88 1.21
N SER A 257 -18.88 18.16 0.61
CA SER A 257 -18.78 19.03 -0.55
C SER A 257 -18.64 18.27 -1.87
N PHE A 258 -18.28 16.99 -1.84
CA PHE A 258 -18.11 16.19 -3.05
C PHE A 258 -19.43 16.04 -3.78
N VAL A 259 -19.42 16.36 -5.08
CA VAL A 259 -20.60 16.18 -5.94
C VAL A 259 -20.60 14.76 -6.48
N GLU A 260 -21.61 13.96 -6.19
CA GLU A 260 -21.73 12.63 -6.79
C GLU A 260 -22.18 12.71 -8.25
N GLY A 261 -21.87 11.69 -9.05
CA GLY A 261 -22.29 11.61 -10.45
C GLY A 261 -21.61 12.60 -11.40
N GLN A 262 -20.49 13.19 -11.00
CA GLN A 262 -19.62 13.97 -11.88
C GLN A 262 -19.10 13.11 -13.05
N ASP A 263 -18.70 13.78 -14.14
CA ASP A 263 -18.01 13.09 -15.23
C ASP A 263 -16.67 12.53 -14.71
N LEU A 264 -16.53 11.20 -14.76
CA LEU A 264 -15.34 10.51 -14.28
C LEU A 264 -14.10 10.80 -15.14
N ASN A 265 -14.24 11.42 -16.31
CA ASN A 265 -13.09 11.97 -17.02
C ASN A 265 -12.36 13.06 -16.22
N SER A 266 -13.07 13.73 -15.32
CA SER A 266 -12.59 14.87 -14.54
C SER A 266 -13.06 14.81 -13.08
N ALA A 267 -13.25 13.64 -12.50
CA ALA A 267 -13.67 13.50 -11.10
C ALA A 267 -12.58 12.84 -10.25
N ALA A 268 -12.37 13.38 -9.05
CA ALA A 268 -11.56 12.75 -8.02
C ALA A 268 -12.23 11.48 -7.45
N VAL A 269 -11.45 10.64 -6.79
CA VAL A 269 -11.90 9.44 -6.09
C VAL A 269 -12.18 9.79 -4.63
N LEU A 270 -13.46 9.90 -4.28
CA LEU A 270 -13.88 10.33 -2.93
C LEU A 270 -13.23 9.54 -1.79
N SER A 271 -13.04 8.23 -1.95
CA SER A 271 -12.39 7.40 -0.92
C SER A 271 -10.94 7.81 -0.67
N GLN A 272 -10.21 8.24 -1.70
CA GLN A 272 -8.82 8.70 -1.57
C GLN A 272 -8.71 10.10 -0.95
N LEU A 273 -9.78 10.91 -1.05
CA LEU A 273 -9.88 12.23 -0.42
C LEU A 273 -10.29 12.18 1.06
N THR A 274 -10.84 11.04 1.52
CA THR A 274 -11.46 10.93 2.87
C THR A 274 -10.76 9.94 3.80
N VAL A 275 -10.03 8.94 3.27
CA VAL A 275 -9.36 7.89 4.06
C VAL A 275 -7.96 8.29 4.55
N GLY A 276 -7.51 9.50 4.22
CA GLY A 276 -6.19 10.03 4.61
C GLY A 276 -5.05 9.62 3.65
N PRO A 277 -3.82 10.08 3.89
CA PRO A 277 -2.70 9.92 2.96
C PRO A 277 -2.13 8.49 2.86
N PHE A 278 -2.36 7.62 3.84
CA PHE A 278 -1.72 6.29 3.88
C PHE A 278 -2.75 5.18 3.84
N GLN A 279 -3.00 4.64 2.63
CA GLN A 279 -3.91 3.51 2.42
C GLN A 279 -3.22 2.16 2.70
N VAL A 280 -1.90 2.10 2.50
CA VAL A 280 -1.08 0.90 2.74
C VAL A 280 -0.01 1.24 3.79
N ASN A 281 -0.01 0.51 4.91
CA ASN A 281 0.96 0.72 5.99
C ASN A 281 2.26 0.01 5.64
N GLY A 282 3.28 0.77 5.22
CA GLY A 282 4.60 0.22 4.83
C GLY A 282 5.80 0.82 5.58
N ILE A 283 5.64 1.93 6.31
CA ILE A 283 6.73 2.63 7.00
C ILE A 283 6.19 3.11 8.36
N ASP A 284 6.97 2.93 9.43
CA ASP A 284 6.63 3.26 10.82
C ASP A 284 6.03 4.68 10.93
N THR A 285 4.70 4.76 10.91
CA THR A 285 3.96 5.97 11.24
C THR A 285 4.04 6.11 12.76
N SER A 286 5.02 6.87 13.24
CA SER A 286 5.13 7.18 14.66
C SER A 286 3.84 7.81 15.19
N SER A 287 3.01 6.95 15.79
CA SER A 287 1.96 7.23 16.77
C SER A 287 1.09 8.48 16.55
N SER A 288 0.00 8.33 15.81
CA SER A 288 -1.27 8.97 16.18
C SER A 288 -2.36 7.91 16.18
N SER A 289 -2.73 7.47 17.38
CA SER A 289 -3.80 6.52 17.63
C SER A 289 -5.14 7.04 17.11
N ASN A 290 -5.65 6.45 16.04
CA ASN A 290 -7.08 6.36 15.78
C ASN A 290 -7.36 5.01 15.10
N SER A 291 -7.54 3.99 15.93
CA SER A 291 -8.03 2.69 15.49
C SER A 291 -9.46 2.83 14.96
N SER A 292 -9.61 2.80 13.64
CA SER A 292 -10.87 2.39 13.02
C SER A 292 -10.57 1.13 12.21
N SER A 293 -10.96 -0.01 12.77
CA SER A 293 -10.94 -1.30 12.09
C SER A 293 -12.01 -1.29 11.00
N GLY A 294 -11.65 -0.81 9.81
CA GLY A 294 -12.44 -0.99 8.59
C GLY A 294 -12.30 -2.43 8.10
N THR A 295 -13.19 -3.31 8.55
CA THR A 295 -13.33 -4.65 8.00
C THR A 295 -13.71 -4.53 6.52
N ALA A 296 -12.80 -4.93 5.64
CA ALA A 296 -13.07 -5.09 4.22
C ALA A 296 -14.33 -5.95 4.04
N THR A 297 -15.42 -5.32 3.61
CA THR A 297 -16.69 -5.99 3.39
C THR A 297 -16.74 -6.43 1.93
N THR A 298 -16.55 -7.73 1.72
CA THR A 298 -16.87 -8.41 0.47
C THR A 298 -18.38 -8.26 0.20
N PRO A 299 -18.84 -7.82 -0.99
CA PRO A 299 -20.26 -7.91 -1.32
C PRO A 299 -20.57 -9.37 -1.65
N SER A 300 -21.20 -10.08 -0.71
CA SER A 300 -21.80 -11.38 -0.95
C SER A 300 -23.12 -11.21 -1.71
N ILE A 301 -23.17 -11.82 -2.90
CA ILE A 301 -24.33 -11.94 -3.77
C ILE A 301 -25.44 -12.67 -3.01
N SER A 302 -26.60 -12.03 -2.84
CA SER A 302 -27.80 -12.64 -2.27
C SER A 302 -28.65 -13.21 -3.40
N THR A 303 -28.62 -14.53 -3.59
CA THR A 303 -29.61 -15.26 -4.37
C THR A 303 -30.83 -15.56 -3.50
N THR A 304 -31.98 -15.04 -3.90
CA THR A 304 -33.29 -15.37 -3.34
C THR A 304 -33.74 -16.76 -3.80
N ALA A 305 -33.95 -17.67 -2.85
CA ALA A 305 -34.83 -18.83 -2.99
C ALA A 305 -35.35 -19.28 -1.62
N ALA A 306 -36.56 -19.85 -1.62
CA ALA A 306 -37.54 -19.84 -0.56
C ALA A 306 -37.33 -20.82 0.62
N ALA A 307 -37.89 -20.38 1.76
CA ALA A 307 -38.50 -21.10 2.89
C ALA A 307 -38.13 -22.57 3.17
N GLY A 308 -37.63 -22.80 4.40
CA GLY A 308 -37.55 -24.11 5.06
C GLY A 308 -37.07 -23.97 6.50
N ASP A 309 -38.02 -23.98 7.42
CA ASP A 309 -37.89 -23.92 8.88
C ASP A 309 -37.17 -25.14 9.49
N SER A 310 -36.32 -24.91 10.50
CA SER A 310 -36.13 -25.74 11.73
C SER A 310 -34.78 -25.42 12.40
N GLY A 311 -34.85 -24.99 13.67
CA GLY A 311 -33.71 -24.48 14.42
C GLY A 311 -32.74 -25.50 15.03
N ASN A 312 -31.63 -24.96 15.54
CA ASN A 312 -31.08 -25.24 16.87
C ASN A 312 -29.90 -24.30 17.14
N GLY A 313 -29.98 -23.56 18.25
CA GLY A 313 -28.98 -22.60 18.67
C GLY A 313 -27.76 -23.26 19.30
N ALA A 314 -26.59 -22.69 19.04
CA ALA A 314 -25.39 -22.87 19.83
C ALA A 314 -24.73 -21.49 19.99
N GLU A 315 -24.73 -20.98 21.22
CA GLU A 315 -24.04 -19.77 21.63
C GLU A 315 -22.51 -19.98 21.56
N THR A 316 -21.80 -19.08 20.88
CA THR A 316 -20.34 -19.01 20.94
C THR A 316 -19.93 -17.96 21.95
N ILE A 317 -19.43 -18.40 23.10
CA ILE A 317 -18.83 -17.56 24.14
C ILE A 317 -17.49 -17.02 23.61
N ALA A 318 -17.38 -15.70 23.43
CA ALA A 318 -16.14 -15.02 23.10
C ALA A 318 -15.26 -14.86 24.35
N LEU A 319 -14.09 -15.51 24.35
CA LEU A 319 -13.07 -15.34 25.38
C LEU A 319 -12.23 -14.09 25.07
N ILE A 320 -12.42 -13.01 25.83
CA ILE A 320 -11.61 -11.79 25.75
C ILE A 320 -10.29 -12.05 26.49
N VAL A 321 -9.17 -12.09 25.77
CA VAL A 321 -7.83 -12.07 26.37
C VAL A 321 -7.30 -10.64 26.35
N GLN A 322 -7.37 -9.98 27.50
CA GLN A 322 -6.83 -8.64 27.71
C GLN A 322 -5.35 -8.75 28.15
N ARG A 323 -4.43 -8.13 27.39
CA ARG A 323 -3.00 -8.06 27.76
C ARG A 323 -2.75 -6.89 28.71
N CYS A 324 -2.06 -7.17 29.82
CA CYS A 324 -1.46 -6.15 30.69
C CYS A 324 -0.08 -5.72 30.16
N PRO A 325 0.26 -4.42 30.13
CA PRO A 325 1.57 -3.95 29.68
C PRO A 325 2.61 -3.89 30.81
N GLY A 326 3.87 -4.23 30.49
CA GLY A 326 5.06 -3.81 31.23
C GLY A 326 5.93 -4.93 31.81
N ILE A 327 6.93 -5.41 31.05
CA ILE A 327 8.21 -5.90 31.60
C ILE A 327 9.33 -5.49 30.64
N ASP A 328 10.27 -4.70 31.18
CA ASP A 328 11.46 -4.14 30.56
C ASP A 328 12.58 -5.21 30.44
N LYS A 329 13.29 -5.24 29.31
CA LYS A 329 14.26 -6.30 28.92
C LYS A 329 15.71 -5.89 29.19
N ASN A 330 16.02 -5.34 30.37
CA ASN A 330 17.40 -5.03 30.76
C ASN A 330 17.72 -5.47 32.19
N ARG A 331 17.75 -6.78 32.42
CA ARG A 331 18.49 -7.40 33.53
C ARG A 331 18.49 -8.92 33.32
N ILE A 332 19.62 -9.48 32.88
CA ILE A 332 20.17 -10.83 33.13
C ILE A 332 21.37 -10.92 32.17
N LEU A 333 22.45 -10.26 32.56
CA LEU A 333 23.81 -10.61 32.19
C LEU A 333 24.60 -10.36 33.46
N ASP A 334 24.94 -11.44 34.14
CA ASP A 334 26.10 -11.63 34.99
C ASP A 334 25.84 -12.86 35.87
N ASP A 335 26.70 -13.87 35.68
CA ASP A 335 27.19 -14.84 36.67
C ASP A 335 27.29 -16.28 36.11
N TYR A 336 28.46 -16.61 35.55
CA TYR A 336 29.45 -17.54 36.15
C TYR A 336 30.39 -18.14 35.09
N ALA A 337 31.66 -17.74 35.19
CA ALA A 337 32.81 -18.45 34.64
C ALA A 337 33.17 -19.68 35.52
N ARG A 338 33.75 -20.70 34.86
CA ARG A 338 34.30 -22.00 35.36
C ARG A 338 35.52 -21.82 36.33
N PRO A 339 36.26 -22.88 36.79
CA PRO A 339 36.08 -24.36 36.81
C PRO A 339 36.44 -25.07 38.16
N SER A 340 36.12 -26.37 38.32
CA SER A 340 37.03 -27.42 38.87
C SER A 340 36.40 -28.83 38.81
N ALA A 341 37.20 -29.86 39.13
CA ALA A 341 37.22 -31.21 38.54
C ALA A 341 36.60 -32.35 39.39
N ASP A 342 36.57 -33.53 38.77
CA ASP A 342 36.37 -34.90 39.29
C ASP A 342 34.99 -35.34 39.80
N GLN A 343 34.30 -36.17 38.99
CA GLN A 343 34.19 -37.62 39.25
C GLN A 343 33.47 -38.35 38.08
N HIS A 344 34.02 -39.51 37.71
CA HIS A 344 33.48 -40.48 36.75
C HIS A 344 32.19 -41.14 37.25
N GLN A 345 31.18 -41.27 36.37
CA GLN A 345 30.42 -42.52 36.18
C GLN A 345 29.52 -42.47 34.91
N HIS A 346 29.20 -43.67 34.42
CA HIS A 346 28.85 -44.06 33.05
C HIS A 346 27.51 -43.56 32.43
N ILE A 347 27.58 -43.44 31.09
CA ILE A 347 26.60 -43.30 29.98
C ILE A 347 25.43 -44.34 30.08
N PRO A 348 24.15 -44.07 29.67
CA PRO A 348 23.84 -43.84 28.26
C PRO A 348 22.74 -42.85 27.82
N CYS A 349 23.00 -42.39 26.59
CA CYS A 349 22.17 -41.74 25.58
C CYS A 349 20.66 -41.68 25.83
N ARG A 350 20.16 -40.45 25.88
CA ARG A 350 18.75 -40.10 25.73
C ARG A 350 18.62 -39.11 24.57
N VAL A 351 18.01 -39.57 23.47
CA VAL A 351 17.37 -38.70 22.48
C VAL A 351 16.01 -38.34 23.07
N TYR A 352 15.80 -37.07 23.42
CA TYR A 352 14.48 -36.55 23.79
C TYR A 352 14.15 -35.38 22.89
N TYR A 353 13.09 -35.54 22.10
CA TYR A 353 12.27 -34.44 21.63
C TYR A 353 11.62 -33.79 22.86
N TYR A 354 11.90 -32.51 23.09
CA TYR A 354 11.15 -31.70 24.06
C TYR A 354 10.15 -30.83 23.31
N ILE A 355 8.87 -31.15 23.50
CA ILE A 355 7.75 -30.20 23.41
C ILE A 355 7.55 -29.74 24.85
N ASP A 356 7.97 -28.53 25.19
CA ASP A 356 7.66 -27.93 26.49
C ASP A 356 6.33 -27.18 26.43
N ILE A 357 5.36 -27.77 27.11
CA ILE A 357 4.20 -27.11 27.70
C ILE A 357 4.65 -26.65 29.09
N PHE A 358 4.72 -25.34 29.32
CA PHE A 358 4.83 -24.77 30.67
C PHE A 358 3.51 -24.13 31.06
N LEU A 359 2.86 -24.67 32.10
CA LEU A 359 1.88 -23.97 32.95
C LEU A 359 1.86 -24.63 34.34
N TRP A 360 2.51 -23.98 35.30
CA TRP A 360 2.24 -24.14 36.75
C TRP A 360 2.66 -22.83 37.41
N HIS A 361 1.73 -21.97 37.83
CA HIS A 361 1.18 -21.79 39.19
C HIS A 361 0.29 -20.51 39.09
N SER A 362 -0.87 -20.27 39.71
CA SER A 362 -1.48 -20.71 40.97
C SER A 362 -2.98 -20.31 41.04
N CYS A 363 -3.67 -20.92 42.03
CA CYS A 363 -4.86 -20.44 42.76
C CYS A 363 -6.29 -20.75 42.28
N GLN A 364 -6.79 -21.86 42.85
CA GLN A 364 -7.96 -21.98 43.75
C GLN A 364 -9.41 -21.72 43.24
N HIS A 365 -10.24 -22.71 43.60
CA HIS A 365 -11.72 -22.78 43.61
C HIS A 365 -12.47 -23.20 42.34
N ILE A 366 -12.54 -24.53 42.07
CA ILE A 366 -13.73 -25.15 41.43
C ILE A 366 -13.98 -26.57 42.02
N LYS A 367 -15.27 -26.88 42.23
CA LYS A 367 -15.86 -28.07 42.86
C LYS A 367 -15.54 -29.40 42.12
N PRO A 368 -15.56 -30.57 42.80
CA PRO A 368 -15.30 -31.87 42.18
C PRO A 368 -16.52 -32.36 41.38
N GLY A 369 -16.34 -32.61 40.08
CA GLY A 369 -17.38 -33.24 39.25
C GLY A 369 -17.34 -32.87 37.77
N ALA A 370 -16.18 -32.98 37.10
CA ALA A 370 -16.10 -32.81 35.64
C ALA A 370 -14.86 -33.49 35.01
N ILE A 371 -14.46 -34.66 35.51
CA ILE A 371 -13.37 -35.48 34.91
C ILE A 371 -13.94 -36.85 34.51
N GLY A 372 -15.12 -36.84 33.88
CA GLY A 372 -15.81 -38.03 33.37
C GLY A 372 -15.91 -38.08 31.84
N GLU A 373 -15.95 -36.94 31.15
CA GLU A 373 -16.24 -36.92 29.70
C GLU A 373 -15.03 -36.65 28.81
N ALA A 374 -13.93 -36.11 29.33
CA ALA A 374 -12.72 -35.83 28.53
C ALA A 374 -11.91 -37.10 28.15
N VAL A 375 -12.15 -38.25 28.81
CA VAL A 375 -11.45 -39.51 28.52
C VAL A 375 -12.15 -40.35 27.45
N SER A 376 -13.41 -40.04 27.10
CA SER A 376 -14.18 -40.76 26.07
C SER A 376 -13.88 -40.27 24.64
N LEU A 377 -13.58 -38.99 24.46
CA LEU A 377 -13.37 -38.41 23.13
C LEU A 377 -11.95 -38.69 22.57
N ALA A 378 -10.95 -38.85 23.44
CA ALA A 378 -9.58 -39.17 23.04
C ALA A 378 -9.39 -40.61 22.52
N ARG A 379 -10.32 -41.55 22.79
CA ARG A 379 -10.27 -42.92 22.24
C ARG A 379 -10.95 -43.08 20.88
N ARG A 380 -11.69 -42.09 20.38
CA ARG A 380 -12.34 -42.14 19.05
C ARG A 380 -11.45 -41.63 17.89
N VAL A 381 -10.41 -40.85 18.16
CA VAL A 381 -9.56 -40.26 17.11
C VAL A 381 -8.41 -41.17 16.68
N GLN A 382 -8.05 -42.21 17.46
CA GLN A 382 -7.01 -43.17 17.07
C GLN A 382 -7.46 -44.32 16.15
N ARG A 383 -8.74 -44.37 15.73
CA ARG A 383 -9.26 -45.47 14.89
C ARG A 383 -9.55 -45.13 13.42
N VAL A 384 -9.21 -43.92 12.95
CA VAL A 384 -9.45 -43.50 11.54
C VAL A 384 -8.15 -43.27 10.74
N ARG A 385 -6.95 -43.47 11.34
CA ARG A 385 -5.65 -43.42 10.61
C ARG A 385 -5.05 -44.81 10.34
N ARG A 386 -5.87 -45.76 9.89
CA ARG A 386 -5.44 -46.92 9.10
C ARG A 386 -6.51 -47.12 8.03
N HIS A 387 -6.13 -46.99 6.76
CA HIS A 387 -6.97 -46.86 5.55
C HIS A 387 -7.22 -45.41 5.12
N PHE A 388 -6.14 -44.74 4.72
CA PHE A 388 -5.97 -44.15 3.38
C PHE A 388 -4.48 -44.11 3.08
#